data_AF-A0A8C0BSS7-F1
#
_entry.id   AF-A0A8C0BSS7-F1
#
_cell.length_a   1.000
_cell.length_b   1.000
_cell.length_c   1.000
_cell.angle_alpha   90.00
_cell.angle_beta   90.00
_cell.angle_gamma   90.00
#
_symmetry.space_group_name_H-M   'P 1'
#
loop_
_entity.id
_entity.type
_entity.pdbx_description
1 polymer ?
#
loop_
_entity_poly.entity_id
_entity_poly.type
_entity_poly.pdbx_seq_one_letter_code
_entity_poly.pdbx_strand_id
1 'polypeptide(L)'
;MITQLAEKYNLPLKTSFSSTRGFFIQMNVDCSTLPNGQLPSEFTKITKMKNTYSFTSADLIKMNERCQESLREIYHMTYLIVCKLLNEIYEHIHCLYKLSDIVSMLDMLLSFAHACTLSDYVRPEFTDTLAIKQGWHPILEKIAMEKPVSNNTYLTEGNNFVIITGPNMSGKSTYLKQIALCQIMAQIGSYVPAEYCSFRIAKQIFTRVGMDDDIETNASTFMKEMKEITYIIQNANEKSLIIIDELGRGTSAEEGIGICYAACEYLLNLKAFTLFATHFLELCHIDALYPNVENYHFEVQHMRSSAGNKEKIAYTYTLSKGYTEEKNYGLKAAEVSSLPLSIILDAKEITNLIAKQILHRQQSTPEMMKQRAVYHLAMRLVQTARNSRLDPDSLRIYLKGLKKKYEASCPVPRQNDEQQ
;
A
#
# COMPACT_ATOMS: atom_id res chain seq x y z
N MET A 1 58.09 35.51 28.95
CA MET A 1 57.80 35.35 30.40
C MET A 1 58.29 34.02 30.97
N ILE A 2 57.73 32.86 30.60
CA ILE A 2 58.12 31.59 31.25
C ILE A 2 59.57 31.18 30.90
N THR A 3 60.04 31.46 29.68
CA THR A 3 61.45 31.34 29.30
C THR A 3 62.37 32.24 30.13
N GLN A 4 61.98 33.50 30.37
CA GLN A 4 62.73 34.44 31.21
C GLN A 4 62.77 34.00 32.69
N LEU A 5 61.67 33.43 33.22
CA LEU A 5 61.63 32.84 34.56
C LEU A 5 62.48 31.57 34.67
N ALA A 6 62.52 30.76 33.60
CA ALA A 6 63.36 29.57 33.52
C ALA A 6 64.84 29.94 33.55
N GLU A 7 65.24 30.97 32.79
CA GLU A 7 66.62 31.51 32.77
C GLU A 7 66.99 32.18 34.10
N LYS A 8 66.11 33.03 34.67
CA LYS A 8 66.36 33.75 35.92
C LYS A 8 66.61 32.83 37.12
N TYR A 9 65.89 31.72 37.20
CA TYR A 9 65.98 30.78 38.32
C TYR A 9 66.74 29.49 37.97
N ASN A 10 67.23 29.36 36.74
CA ASN A 10 67.86 28.15 36.19
C ASN A 10 67.04 26.87 36.44
N LEU A 11 65.72 26.95 36.23
CA LEU A 11 64.77 25.86 36.47
C LEU A 11 64.17 25.36 35.13
N PRO A 12 63.95 24.04 34.96
CA PRO A 12 63.33 23.48 33.75
C PRO A 12 61.80 23.69 33.78
N LEU A 13 61.36 24.91 33.47
CA LEU A 13 59.94 25.29 33.46
C LEU A 13 59.30 25.02 32.09
N LYS A 14 58.10 24.42 32.09
CA LYS A 14 57.26 24.22 30.91
C LYS A 14 55.90 24.90 31.09
N THR A 15 55.34 25.38 29.98
CA THR A 15 54.00 25.96 29.94
C THR A 15 52.99 24.85 29.65
N SER A 16 51.96 24.70 30.48
CA SER A 16 50.89 23.73 30.26
C SER A 16 49.53 24.43 30.34
N PHE A 17 48.53 23.94 29.60
CA PHE A 17 47.18 24.49 29.60
C PHE A 17 46.17 23.47 30.10
N SER A 18 45.18 23.93 30.87
CA SER A 18 44.02 23.13 31.27
C SER A 18 42.77 24.01 31.23
N SER A 19 41.66 23.46 30.73
CA SER A 19 40.39 24.19 30.60
C SER A 19 39.87 24.78 31.92
N THR A 20 40.16 24.12 33.05
CA THR A 20 39.73 24.59 34.39
C THR A 20 40.71 25.56 35.05
N ARG A 21 42.00 25.51 34.69
CA ARG A 21 43.08 26.26 35.37
C ARG A 21 43.72 27.36 34.50
N GLY A 22 43.41 27.41 33.20
CA GLY A 22 44.13 28.24 32.23
C GLY A 22 45.55 27.74 31.99
N PHE A 23 46.44 28.65 31.59
CA PHE A 23 47.87 28.34 31.49
C PHE A 23 48.52 28.30 32.87
N PHE A 24 49.31 27.27 33.15
CA PHE A 24 50.06 27.11 34.38
C PHE A 24 51.50 26.66 34.08
N ILE A 25 52.39 26.82 35.05
CA ILE A 25 53.79 26.42 34.93
C ILE A 25 53.91 25.01 35.50
N GLN A 26 54.58 24.15 34.75
CA GLN A 26 54.84 22.77 35.10
C GLN A 26 56.35 22.51 35.14
N MET A 27 56.80 21.79 36.17
CA MET A 27 58.21 21.39 36.34
C MET A 27 58.27 19.91 36.73
N ASN A 28 59.13 19.14 36.06
CA ASN A 28 59.36 17.73 36.41
C ASN A 28 60.46 17.63 37.47
N VAL A 29 60.35 16.64 38.36
CA VAL A 29 61.25 16.45 39.48
C VAL A 29 62.40 15.53 39.09
N ASP A 30 63.58 16.13 38.92
CA ASP A 30 64.87 15.51 39.26
C ASP A 30 65.41 16.30 40.46
N CYS A 31 65.42 15.71 41.66
CA CYS A 31 65.65 16.38 42.95
C CYS A 31 67.05 17.03 43.16
N SER A 32 67.82 17.30 42.12
CA SER A 32 69.19 17.85 42.20
C SER A 32 69.31 19.34 41.80
N THR A 33 68.22 20.00 41.39
CA THR A 33 68.28 21.34 40.75
C THR A 33 67.58 22.48 41.50
N LEU A 34 67.03 22.27 42.69
CA LEU A 34 66.43 23.34 43.50
C LEU A 34 67.50 23.99 44.39
N PRO A 35 67.92 25.25 44.14
CA PRO A 35 68.84 25.94 45.05
C PRO A 35 68.12 26.14 46.39
N ASN A 36 68.69 25.58 47.47
CA ASN A 36 68.19 25.65 48.86
C ASN A 36 66.84 24.96 49.16
N GLY A 37 66.33 24.10 48.28
CA GLY A 37 65.14 23.27 48.57
C GLY A 37 63.81 24.04 48.69
N GLN A 38 63.78 25.33 48.36
CA GLN A 38 62.57 26.16 48.35
C GLN A 38 62.33 26.74 46.95
N LEU A 39 61.07 26.71 46.51
CA LEU A 39 60.65 27.37 45.28
C LEU A 39 60.64 28.91 45.50
N PRO A 40 60.99 29.72 44.48
CA PRO A 40 60.91 31.16 44.55
C PRO A 40 59.55 31.68 45.06
N SER A 41 59.56 32.75 45.86
CA SER A 41 58.35 33.38 46.41
C SER A 41 57.42 33.98 45.35
N GLU A 42 57.90 34.17 44.13
CA GLU A 42 57.11 34.62 42.97
C GLU A 42 56.11 33.55 42.47
N PHE A 43 56.25 32.29 42.91
CA PHE A 43 55.34 31.20 42.57
C PHE A 43 54.27 30.96 43.65
N THR A 44 53.02 30.82 43.21
CA THR A 44 51.83 30.67 44.05
C THR A 44 50.97 29.50 43.58
N LYS A 45 50.08 29.01 44.45
CA LYS A 45 49.20 27.84 44.21
C LYS A 45 49.98 26.58 43.77
N ILE A 46 51.02 26.23 44.52
CA ILE A 46 51.89 25.09 44.23
C ILE A 46 51.15 23.80 44.55
N THR A 47 51.00 22.93 43.55
CA THR A 47 50.44 21.58 43.68
C THR A 47 51.45 20.56 43.20
N LYS A 48 51.72 19.52 43.99
CA LYS A 48 52.57 18.40 43.60
C LYS A 48 51.69 17.21 43.20
N MET A 49 51.88 16.69 41.99
CA MET A 49 51.25 15.45 41.54
C MET A 49 52.33 14.49 41.05
N LYS A 50 52.49 13.35 41.74
CA LYS A 50 53.55 12.37 41.46
C LYS A 50 54.94 13.03 41.37
N ASN A 51 55.51 13.08 40.16
CA ASN A 51 56.85 13.59 39.87
C ASN A 51 56.85 14.96 39.17
N THR A 52 55.76 15.71 39.31
CA THR A 52 55.58 17.00 38.65
C THR A 52 55.01 18.04 39.63
N TYR A 53 55.63 19.21 39.67
CA TYR A 53 55.10 20.40 40.32
C TYR A 53 54.32 21.25 39.31
N SER A 54 53.14 21.70 39.70
CA SER A 54 52.34 22.69 38.97
C SER A 54 52.18 23.92 39.84
N PHE A 55 52.45 25.11 39.29
CA PHE A 55 52.34 26.37 40.00
C PHE A 55 51.99 27.51 39.05
N THR A 56 51.64 28.65 39.63
CA THR A 56 51.26 29.87 38.89
C THR A 56 52.06 31.06 39.42
N SER A 57 52.06 32.17 38.71
CA SER A 57 52.64 33.44 39.16
C SER A 57 51.59 34.54 39.01
N ALA A 58 51.73 35.64 39.77
CA ALA A 58 50.81 36.78 39.67
C ALA A 58 50.69 37.31 38.23
N ASP A 59 51.79 37.34 37.50
CA ASP A 59 51.81 37.77 36.10
C ASP A 59 51.11 36.77 35.18
N LEU A 60 51.26 35.47 35.43
CA LEU A 60 50.58 34.42 34.66
C LEU A 60 49.06 34.43 34.89
N ILE A 61 48.64 34.70 36.13
CA ILE A 61 47.22 34.85 36.48
C ILE A 61 46.62 36.04 35.70
N LYS A 62 47.28 37.20 35.72
CA LYS A 62 46.85 38.38 34.93
C LYS A 62 46.78 38.10 33.43
N MET A 63 47.77 37.37 32.87
CA MET A 63 47.76 37.00 31.46
C MET A 63 46.63 36.02 31.13
N ASN A 64 46.32 35.07 32.02
CA ASN A 64 45.18 34.16 31.87
C ASN A 64 43.85 34.91 31.91
N GLU A 65 43.67 35.84 32.85
CA GLU A 65 42.47 36.67 32.97
C GLU A 65 42.27 37.49 31.69
N ARG A 66 43.33 38.15 31.19
CA ARG A 66 43.29 38.91 29.93
C ARG A 66 42.97 38.02 28.72
N CYS A 67 43.51 36.81 28.67
CA CYS A 67 43.22 35.84 27.62
C CYS A 67 41.76 35.38 27.66
N GLN A 68 41.21 35.12 28.85
CA GLN A 68 39.81 34.77 29.04
C GLN A 68 38.87 35.92 28.71
N GLU A 69 39.21 37.16 29.05
CA GLU A 69 38.48 38.36 28.63
C GLU A 69 38.45 38.49 27.11
N SER A 70 39.62 38.38 26.46
CA SER A 70 39.71 38.43 24.99
C SER A 70 38.88 37.32 24.33
N LEU A 71 38.92 36.10 24.87
CA LEU A 71 38.10 34.99 24.37
C LEU A 71 36.59 35.28 24.54
N ARG A 72 36.17 35.82 25.68
CA ARG A 72 34.77 36.20 25.91
C ARG A 72 34.31 37.27 24.93
N GLU A 73 35.16 38.27 24.66
CA GLU A 73 34.88 39.29 23.64
C GLU A 73 34.76 38.67 22.24
N ILE A 74 35.66 37.77 21.84
CA ILE A 74 35.58 37.06 20.56
C ILE A 74 34.27 36.27 20.43
N TYR A 75 33.88 35.53 21.46
CA TYR A 75 32.61 34.79 21.45
C TYR A 75 31.40 35.72 21.36
N HIS A 76 31.40 36.81 22.11
CA HIS A 76 30.32 37.79 22.06
C HIS A 76 30.20 38.42 20.67
N MET A 77 31.31 38.85 20.08
CA MET A 77 31.34 39.41 18.72
C MET A 77 30.88 38.38 17.69
N THR A 78 31.32 37.12 17.81
CA THR A 78 30.88 36.03 16.93
C THR A 78 29.38 35.81 17.02
N TYR A 79 28.82 35.79 18.24
CA TYR A 79 27.39 35.65 18.46
C TYR A 79 26.61 36.78 17.80
N LEU A 80 27.05 38.05 17.95
CA LEU A 80 26.41 39.19 17.30
C LEU A 80 26.41 39.07 15.77
N ILE A 81 27.54 38.63 15.18
CA ILE A 81 27.65 38.41 13.73
C ILE A 81 26.68 37.31 13.27
N VAL A 82 26.62 36.18 13.99
CA VAL A 82 25.69 35.08 13.67
C VAL A 82 24.24 35.52 13.80
N CYS A 83 23.87 36.24 14.86
CA CYS A 83 22.52 36.77 15.02
C CYS A 83 22.15 37.73 13.89
N LYS A 84 23.08 38.60 13.47
CA LYS A 84 22.87 39.49 12.34
C LYS A 84 22.64 38.70 11.04
N LEU A 85 23.48 37.70 10.77
CA LEU A 85 23.32 36.82 9.60
C LEU A 85 21.97 36.09 9.61
N LEU A 86 21.56 35.55 10.76
CA LEU A 86 20.26 34.88 10.88
C LEU A 86 19.10 35.84 10.63
N ASN A 87 19.17 37.08 11.14
CA ASN A 87 18.16 38.10 10.88
C ASN A 87 18.07 38.45 9.38
N GLU A 88 19.21 38.60 8.70
CA GLU A 88 19.25 38.81 7.24
C GLU A 88 18.62 37.63 6.48
N ILE A 89 18.86 36.38 6.90
CA ILE A 89 18.23 35.19 6.30
C ILE A 89 16.72 35.17 6.58
N TYR A 90 16.27 35.55 7.78
CA TYR A 90 14.86 35.55 8.15
C TYR A 90 14.01 36.48 7.28
N GLU A 91 14.57 37.61 6.82
CA GLU A 91 13.88 38.49 5.86
C GLU A 91 13.54 37.76 4.54
N HIS A 92 14.32 36.74 4.18
CA HIS A 92 14.16 35.94 2.97
C HIS A 92 13.55 34.55 3.20
N ILE A 93 13.07 34.25 4.41
CA ILE A 93 12.56 32.90 4.74
C ILE A 93 11.42 32.45 3.82
N HIS A 94 10.57 33.38 3.40
CA HIS A 94 9.46 33.12 2.49
C HIS A 94 9.93 32.63 1.11
N CYS A 95 11.06 33.15 0.61
CA CYS A 95 11.67 32.69 -0.65
C CYS A 95 12.25 31.28 -0.49
N LEU A 96 12.85 30.98 0.67
CA LEU A 96 13.41 29.66 0.95
C LEU A 96 12.31 28.58 1.03
N TYR A 97 11.17 28.86 1.66
CA TYR A 97 10.02 27.94 1.65
C TYR A 97 9.47 27.72 0.23
N LYS A 98 9.29 28.79 -0.56
CA LYS A 98 8.86 28.67 -1.95
C LYS A 98 9.85 27.84 -2.79
N LEU A 99 11.15 28.04 -2.59
CA LEU A 99 12.18 27.26 -3.26
C LEU A 99 12.09 25.78 -2.87
N SER A 100 11.90 25.49 -1.57
CA SER A 100 11.71 24.13 -1.07
C SER A 100 10.51 23.47 -1.75
N ASP A 101 9.35 24.13 -1.80
CA ASP A 101 8.14 23.58 -2.42
C ASP A 101 8.35 23.27 -3.91
N ILE A 102 9.01 24.18 -4.64
CA ILE A 102 9.29 24.02 -6.07
C ILE A 102 10.26 22.84 -6.30
N VAL A 103 11.34 22.77 -5.52
CA VAL A 103 12.34 21.69 -5.63
C VAL A 103 11.71 20.35 -5.26
N SER A 104 10.90 20.29 -4.20
CA SER A 104 10.18 19.08 -3.80
C SER A 104 9.18 18.62 -4.87
N MET A 105 8.44 19.53 -5.49
CA MET A 105 7.54 19.20 -6.59
C MET A 105 8.30 18.67 -7.81
N LEU A 106 9.42 19.30 -8.17
CA LEU A 106 10.28 18.85 -9.27
C LEU A 106 10.85 17.46 -9.01
N ASP A 107 11.33 17.20 -7.79
CA ASP A 107 11.88 15.91 -7.37
C ASP A 107 10.81 14.80 -7.44
N MET A 108 9.61 15.08 -6.94
CA MET A 108 8.47 14.16 -7.04
C MET A 108 8.11 13.83 -8.50
N LEU A 109 8.00 14.85 -9.37
CA LEU A 109 7.69 14.65 -10.79
C LEU A 109 8.79 13.88 -11.52
N LEU A 110 10.06 14.16 -11.22
CA LEU A 110 11.20 13.43 -11.76
C LEU A 110 11.18 11.95 -11.33
N SER A 111 10.83 11.69 -10.07
CA SER A 111 10.69 10.33 -9.54
C SER A 111 9.58 9.54 -10.27
N PHE A 112 8.42 10.17 -10.52
CA PHE A 112 7.37 9.55 -11.33
C PHE A 112 7.82 9.28 -12.76
N ALA A 113 8.48 10.24 -13.41
CA ALA A 113 9.01 10.05 -14.76
C ALA A 113 10.03 8.91 -14.82
N HIS A 114 10.93 8.83 -13.83
CA HIS A 114 11.94 7.77 -13.74
C HIS A 114 11.28 6.39 -13.57
N ALA A 115 10.25 6.27 -12.73
CA ALA A 115 9.49 5.02 -12.60
C ALA A 115 8.89 4.54 -13.94
N CYS A 116 8.40 5.47 -14.77
CA CYS A 116 7.86 5.17 -16.10
C CYS A 116 8.93 4.79 -17.14
N THR A 117 10.19 5.18 -16.93
CA THR A 117 11.29 4.76 -17.83
C THR A 117 11.76 3.34 -17.56
N LEU A 118 11.55 2.83 -16.36
CA LEU A 118 11.97 1.49 -15.94
C LEU A 118 10.89 0.41 -16.12
N SER A 119 9.63 0.82 -16.21
CA SER A 119 8.46 -0.06 -16.28
C SER A 119 7.45 0.49 -17.28
N ASP A 120 6.69 -0.38 -17.95
CA ASP A 120 5.68 -0.02 -18.96
C ASP A 120 4.42 0.59 -18.34
N TYR A 121 4.56 1.71 -17.63
CA TYR A 121 3.43 2.39 -17.00
C TYR A 121 2.74 3.32 -18.01
N VAL A 122 1.42 3.41 -17.93
CA VAL A 122 0.61 4.21 -18.85
C VAL A 122 -0.03 5.37 -18.13
N ARG A 123 -0.21 6.47 -18.87
CA ARG A 123 -0.88 7.66 -18.35
C ARG A 123 -2.38 7.33 -18.15
N PRO A 124 -2.93 7.49 -16.94
CA PRO A 124 -4.34 7.25 -16.71
C PRO A 124 -5.22 8.33 -17.36
N GLU A 125 -6.37 7.92 -17.86
CA GLU A 125 -7.46 8.83 -18.21
C GLU A 125 -8.45 8.95 -17.04
N PHE A 126 -9.05 10.12 -16.87
CA PHE A 126 -10.14 10.31 -15.90
C PHE A 126 -11.48 10.39 -16.64
N THR A 127 -12.33 9.40 -16.42
CA THR A 127 -13.68 9.31 -17.03
C THR A 127 -14.70 8.84 -15.99
N ASP A 128 -15.94 8.57 -16.39
CA ASP A 128 -16.95 7.98 -15.50
C ASP A 128 -16.79 6.47 -15.28
N THR A 129 -15.68 5.87 -15.76
CA THR A 129 -15.47 4.42 -15.75
C THR A 129 -14.14 4.05 -15.11
N LEU A 130 -14.13 2.93 -14.37
CA LEU A 130 -12.91 2.26 -13.93
C LEU A 130 -12.63 1.15 -14.94
N ALA A 131 -11.66 1.36 -15.81
CA ALA A 131 -11.23 0.40 -16.80
C ALA A 131 -9.73 0.21 -16.70
N ILE A 132 -9.27 -1.00 -16.42
CA ILE A 132 -7.85 -1.36 -16.40
C ILE A 132 -7.69 -2.51 -17.38
N LYS A 133 -6.92 -2.32 -18.45
CA LYS A 133 -6.60 -3.36 -19.42
C LYS A 133 -5.21 -3.91 -19.11
N GLN A 134 -5.12 -5.22 -18.92
CA GLN A 134 -3.86 -5.91 -18.61
C GLN A 134 -3.07 -5.21 -17.49
N GLY A 135 -3.71 -4.89 -16.37
CA GLY A 135 -3.05 -4.29 -15.22
C GLY A 135 -2.35 -5.32 -14.35
N TRP A 136 -1.25 -4.95 -13.70
CA TRP A 136 -0.53 -5.79 -12.74
C TRP A 136 -0.22 -5.04 -11.44
N HIS A 137 0.12 -5.78 -10.38
CA HIS A 137 0.33 -5.21 -9.05
C HIS A 137 1.70 -4.49 -8.95
N PRO A 138 1.76 -3.17 -8.66
CA PRO A 138 3.00 -2.38 -8.73
C PRO A 138 4.07 -2.83 -7.72
N ILE A 139 3.67 -3.18 -6.50
CA ILE A 139 4.63 -3.66 -5.48
C ILE A 139 5.13 -5.08 -5.81
N LEU A 140 4.24 -5.98 -6.22
CA LEU A 140 4.60 -7.36 -6.56
C LEU A 140 5.56 -7.40 -7.75
N GLU A 141 5.42 -6.49 -8.72
CA GLU A 141 6.37 -6.33 -9.83
C GLU A 141 7.82 -6.14 -9.37
N LYS A 142 8.06 -5.48 -8.22
CA LYS A 142 9.40 -5.19 -7.71
C LYS A 142 9.96 -6.29 -6.80
N ILE A 143 9.09 -7.11 -6.21
CA ILE A 143 9.48 -8.14 -5.22
C ILE A 143 9.50 -9.53 -5.85
N ALA A 144 8.62 -9.82 -6.80
CA ALA A 144 8.54 -11.11 -7.44
C ALA A 144 9.71 -11.31 -8.41
N MET A 145 10.20 -12.55 -8.51
CA MET A 145 11.22 -12.93 -9.50
C MET A 145 10.65 -12.95 -10.93
N GLU A 146 9.35 -13.22 -11.06
CA GLU A 146 8.63 -13.27 -12.34
C GLU A 146 7.63 -12.11 -12.42
N LYS A 147 7.37 -11.64 -13.66
CA LYS A 147 6.38 -10.58 -13.89
C LYS A 147 4.99 -11.07 -13.45
N PRO A 148 4.25 -10.29 -12.64
CA PRO A 148 2.92 -10.69 -12.20
C PRO A 148 1.96 -10.88 -13.38
N VAL A 149 1.04 -11.83 -13.27
CA VAL A 149 -0.01 -12.06 -14.27
C VAL A 149 -0.94 -10.86 -14.32
N SER A 150 -1.10 -10.30 -15.51
CA SER A 150 -1.92 -9.12 -15.76
C SER A 150 -3.40 -9.48 -15.90
N ASN A 151 -4.28 -8.61 -15.38
CA ASN A 151 -5.72 -8.84 -15.35
C ASN A 151 -6.50 -7.60 -15.78
N ASN A 152 -7.69 -7.81 -16.34
CA ASN A 152 -8.60 -6.74 -16.73
C ASN A 152 -9.57 -6.41 -15.60
N THR A 153 -9.88 -5.13 -15.44
CA THR A 153 -10.92 -4.64 -14.52
C THR A 153 -11.84 -3.70 -15.28
N TYR A 154 -13.15 -3.84 -15.14
CA TYR A 154 -14.11 -2.94 -15.78
C TYR A 154 -15.32 -2.71 -14.88
N LEU A 155 -15.48 -1.48 -14.37
CA LEU A 155 -16.66 -1.02 -13.67
C LEU A 155 -17.19 0.28 -14.29
N THR A 156 -18.51 0.36 -14.36
CA THR A 156 -19.24 1.49 -14.93
C THR A 156 -20.56 1.68 -14.20
N GLU A 157 -21.30 2.77 -14.42
CA GLU A 157 -22.64 2.93 -13.83
C GLU A 157 -23.59 1.75 -14.13
N GLY A 158 -23.42 1.09 -15.29
CA GLY A 158 -24.21 -0.07 -15.67
C GLY A 158 -23.70 -1.39 -15.10
N ASN A 159 -22.43 -1.45 -14.70
CA ASN A 159 -21.78 -2.65 -14.17
C ASN A 159 -20.90 -2.21 -12.99
N ASN A 160 -21.52 -1.76 -11.92
CA ASN A 160 -20.84 -1.11 -10.81
C ASN A 160 -20.55 -2.05 -9.63
N PHE A 161 -20.99 -3.31 -9.72
CA PHE A 161 -20.79 -4.29 -8.68
C PHE A 161 -20.22 -5.57 -9.27
N VAL A 162 -19.05 -5.98 -8.79
CA VAL A 162 -18.35 -7.16 -9.30
C VAL A 162 -18.16 -8.16 -8.17
N ILE A 163 -18.71 -9.36 -8.33
CA ILE A 163 -18.48 -10.48 -7.42
C ILE A 163 -17.33 -11.32 -7.97
N ILE A 164 -16.34 -11.59 -7.13
CA ILE A 164 -15.12 -12.32 -7.48
C ILE A 164 -15.06 -13.60 -6.67
N THR A 165 -15.00 -14.73 -7.36
CA THR A 165 -14.84 -16.03 -6.72
C THR A 165 -13.54 -16.71 -7.13
N GLY A 166 -13.21 -17.78 -6.44
CA GLY A 166 -12.05 -18.60 -6.77
C GLY A 166 -11.39 -19.15 -5.52
N PRO A 167 -10.53 -20.17 -5.69
CA PRO A 167 -9.81 -20.79 -4.59
C PRO A 167 -9.05 -19.82 -3.68
N ASN A 168 -8.76 -20.25 -2.45
CA ASN A 168 -7.71 -19.61 -1.68
C ASN A 168 -6.40 -19.63 -2.48
N MET A 169 -5.58 -18.59 -2.34
CA MET A 169 -4.32 -18.42 -3.08
C MET A 169 -4.44 -18.22 -4.60
N SER A 170 -5.65 -18.12 -5.16
CA SER A 170 -5.82 -17.89 -6.60
C SER A 170 -5.48 -16.48 -7.07
N GLY A 171 -5.18 -15.55 -6.15
CA GLY A 171 -4.83 -14.16 -6.45
C GLY A 171 -5.93 -13.11 -6.20
N LYS A 172 -7.08 -13.48 -5.62
CA LYS A 172 -8.20 -12.56 -5.32
C LYS A 172 -7.76 -11.30 -4.57
N SER A 173 -7.14 -11.46 -3.41
CA SER A 173 -6.68 -10.34 -2.57
C SER A 173 -5.62 -9.49 -3.28
N THR A 174 -4.71 -10.12 -4.03
CA THR A 174 -3.69 -9.41 -4.83
C THR A 174 -4.34 -8.54 -5.90
N TYR A 175 -5.34 -9.07 -6.60
CA TYR A 175 -6.07 -8.33 -7.62
C TYR A 175 -6.87 -7.15 -7.04
N LEU A 176 -7.53 -7.36 -5.90
CA LEU A 176 -8.24 -6.28 -5.20
C LEU A 176 -7.29 -5.16 -4.74
N LYS A 177 -6.16 -5.53 -4.13
CA LYS A 177 -5.11 -4.57 -3.72
C LYS A 177 -4.52 -3.83 -4.91
N GLN A 178 -4.31 -4.52 -6.03
CA GLN A 178 -3.85 -3.91 -7.28
C GLN A 178 -4.79 -2.78 -7.72
N ILE A 179 -6.10 -3.00 -7.77
CA ILE A 179 -7.06 -1.97 -8.19
C ILE A 179 -7.00 -0.75 -7.27
N ALA A 180 -6.94 -0.97 -5.95
CA ALA A 180 -6.81 0.11 -4.96
C ALA A 180 -5.54 0.93 -5.20
N LEU A 181 -4.40 0.27 -5.37
CA LEU A 181 -3.11 0.92 -5.62
C LEU A 181 -3.12 1.69 -6.95
N CYS A 182 -3.67 1.10 -8.02
CA CYS A 182 -3.78 1.77 -9.31
C CYS A 182 -4.66 3.03 -9.24
N GLN A 183 -5.78 2.98 -8.50
CA GLN A 183 -6.63 4.16 -8.24
C GLN A 183 -5.86 5.27 -7.50
N ILE A 184 -5.10 4.91 -6.46
CA ILE A 184 -4.29 5.86 -5.69
C ILE A 184 -3.21 6.47 -6.59
N MET A 185 -2.45 5.64 -7.30
CA MET A 185 -1.40 6.08 -8.24
C MET A 185 -1.93 7.06 -9.28
N ALA A 186 -3.11 6.78 -9.85
CA ALA A 186 -3.73 7.70 -10.79
C ALA A 186 -4.07 9.05 -10.13
N GLN A 187 -4.74 9.04 -8.96
CA GLN A 187 -5.19 10.27 -8.29
C GLN A 187 -4.07 11.10 -7.65
N ILE A 188 -2.89 10.53 -7.38
CA ILE A 188 -1.69 11.30 -7.00
C ILE A 188 -0.96 11.91 -8.21
N GLY A 189 -1.41 11.62 -9.44
CA GLY A 189 -0.82 12.14 -10.67
C GLY A 189 0.32 11.29 -11.26
N SER A 190 0.47 10.04 -10.80
CA SER A 190 1.44 9.09 -11.35
C SER A 190 0.86 8.28 -12.52
N TYR A 191 1.74 7.62 -13.27
CA TYR A 191 1.36 6.63 -14.28
C TYR A 191 1.07 5.29 -13.59
N VAL A 192 0.34 4.41 -14.27
CA VAL A 192 -0.19 3.18 -13.68
C VAL A 192 0.31 1.94 -14.44
N PRO A 193 0.62 0.82 -13.76
CA PRO A 193 0.99 -0.45 -14.39
C PRO A 193 -0.19 -1.11 -15.13
N ALA A 194 -0.35 -0.80 -16.41
CA ALA A 194 -1.38 -1.39 -17.28
C ALA A 194 -1.05 -1.16 -18.76
N GLU A 195 -1.75 -1.83 -19.66
CA GLU A 195 -1.71 -1.51 -21.10
C GLU A 195 -2.60 -0.30 -21.43
N TYR A 196 -3.70 -0.14 -20.68
CA TYR A 196 -4.58 1.01 -20.74
C TYR A 196 -5.27 1.16 -19.39
N CYS A 197 -5.48 2.40 -18.94
CA CYS A 197 -6.30 2.63 -17.76
C CYS A 197 -7.13 3.91 -17.84
N SER A 198 -8.33 3.82 -17.30
CA SER A 198 -9.25 4.92 -17.05
C SER A 198 -9.80 4.77 -15.64
N PHE A 199 -9.91 5.87 -14.90
CA PHE A 199 -10.43 5.89 -13.55
C PHE A 199 -11.55 6.91 -13.40
N ARG A 200 -12.56 6.52 -12.63
CA ARG A 200 -13.50 7.48 -12.04
C ARG A 200 -12.87 8.05 -10.78
N ILE A 201 -12.93 9.37 -10.59
CA ILE A 201 -12.38 10.01 -9.39
C ILE A 201 -13.14 9.48 -8.17
N ALA A 202 -12.45 8.70 -7.34
CA ALA A 202 -12.97 8.18 -6.09
C ALA A 202 -12.74 9.24 -5.01
N LYS A 203 -13.82 9.65 -4.35
CA LYS A 203 -13.72 10.55 -3.18
C LYS A 203 -13.18 9.82 -1.96
N GLN A 204 -13.54 8.55 -1.83
CA GLN A 204 -13.19 7.68 -0.72
C GLN A 204 -12.94 6.27 -1.28
N ILE A 205 -11.88 5.64 -0.79
CA ILE A 205 -11.59 4.23 -1.05
C ILE A 205 -11.81 3.49 0.27
N PHE A 206 -12.75 2.55 0.27
CA PHE A 206 -13.08 1.72 1.42
C PHE A 206 -12.57 0.31 1.18
N THR A 207 -11.90 -0.25 2.17
CA THR A 207 -11.35 -1.60 2.09
C THR A 207 -11.73 -2.38 3.33
N ARG A 208 -12.37 -3.54 3.15
CA ARG A 208 -12.27 -4.66 4.09
C ARG A 208 -11.36 -5.67 3.41
N VAL A 209 -10.11 -5.74 3.84
CA VAL A 209 -9.20 -6.83 3.45
C VAL A 209 -8.76 -7.50 4.74
N GLY A 210 -9.00 -8.80 4.85
CA GLY A 210 -8.65 -9.56 6.06
C GLY A 210 -7.18 -9.37 6.40
N MET A 211 -6.90 -8.95 7.63
CA MET A 211 -5.57 -9.01 8.22
C MET A 211 -5.48 -10.31 9.01
N ASP A 212 -4.31 -10.95 9.01
CA ASP A 212 -4.01 -12.05 9.93
C ASP A 212 -4.25 -11.58 11.37
N ASP A 213 -4.82 -12.47 12.17
CA ASP A 213 -5.46 -12.22 13.45
C ASP A 213 -4.74 -11.20 14.35
N ASP A 214 -5.43 -10.10 14.62
CA ASP A 214 -4.99 -9.07 15.54
C ASP A 214 -5.43 -9.45 16.96
N ILE A 215 -4.57 -10.23 17.64
CA ILE A 215 -4.78 -10.76 19.01
C ILE A 215 -4.96 -9.62 20.04
N GLU A 216 -4.58 -8.38 19.71
CA GLU A 216 -4.59 -7.24 20.65
C GLU A 216 -5.98 -6.60 20.87
N THR A 217 -7.02 -7.02 20.14
CA THR A 217 -8.39 -6.51 20.35
C THR A 217 -9.27 -7.52 21.09
N ASN A 218 -9.81 -7.14 22.25
CA ASN A 218 -10.80 -7.90 23.06
C ASN A 218 -12.17 -8.12 22.36
N ALA A 219 -12.21 -8.17 21.02
CA ALA A 219 -13.41 -8.38 20.22
C ALA A 219 -13.24 -9.63 19.35
N SER A 220 -14.33 -10.37 19.12
CA SER A 220 -14.30 -11.47 18.16
C SER A 220 -13.95 -10.96 16.76
N THR A 221 -13.26 -11.77 15.97
CA THR A 221 -12.93 -11.48 14.57
C THR A 221 -14.18 -11.08 13.79
N PHE A 222 -15.29 -11.78 14.00
CA PHE A 222 -16.58 -11.44 13.42
C PHE A 222 -17.10 -10.05 13.82
N MET A 223 -17.00 -9.67 15.09
CA MET A 223 -17.44 -8.34 15.54
C MET A 223 -16.59 -7.22 14.90
N LYS A 224 -15.29 -7.46 14.72
CA LYS A 224 -14.40 -6.54 13.99
C LYS A 224 -14.83 -6.40 12.52
N GLU A 225 -15.10 -7.51 11.84
CA GLU A 225 -15.65 -7.51 10.47
C GLU A 225 -16.96 -6.72 10.37
N MET A 226 -17.88 -6.92 11.32
CA MET A 226 -19.17 -6.22 11.31
C MET A 226 -19.02 -4.72 11.53
N LYS A 227 -18.09 -4.28 12.40
CA LYS A 227 -17.78 -2.86 12.60
C LYS A 227 -17.17 -2.23 11.35
N GLU A 228 -16.26 -2.93 10.68
CA GLU A 228 -15.66 -2.47 9.43
C GLU A 228 -16.72 -2.29 8.34
N ILE A 229 -17.58 -3.29 8.11
CA ILE A 229 -18.67 -3.17 7.14
C ILE A 229 -19.67 -2.07 7.52
N THR A 230 -20.02 -1.95 8.80
CA THR A 230 -20.89 -0.86 9.28
C THR A 230 -20.29 0.50 8.96
N TYR A 231 -18.98 0.68 9.18
CA TYR A 231 -18.28 1.92 8.83
C TYR A 231 -18.34 2.21 7.33
N ILE A 232 -18.12 1.20 6.48
CA ILE A 232 -18.22 1.35 5.02
C ILE A 232 -19.63 1.76 4.61
N ILE A 233 -20.65 1.01 5.07
CA ILE A 233 -22.07 1.26 4.76
C ILE A 233 -22.51 2.67 5.17
N GLN A 234 -22.09 3.14 6.33
CA GLN A 234 -22.50 4.46 6.86
C GLN A 234 -21.83 5.65 6.16
N ASN A 235 -20.64 5.46 5.58
CA ASN A 235 -19.84 6.56 5.03
C ASN A 235 -19.69 6.52 3.51
N ALA A 236 -20.00 5.40 2.87
CA ALA A 236 -19.91 5.27 1.42
C ALA A 236 -21.04 6.02 0.71
N ASN A 237 -20.71 6.52 -0.47
CA ASN A 237 -21.63 7.20 -1.38
C ASN A 237 -21.38 6.75 -2.82
N GLU A 238 -22.12 7.31 -3.78
CA GLU A 238 -22.02 6.93 -5.18
C GLU A 238 -20.62 7.15 -5.78
N LYS A 239 -19.80 8.04 -5.21
CA LYS A 239 -18.42 8.35 -5.64
C LYS A 239 -17.36 7.56 -4.87
N SER A 240 -17.75 6.54 -4.13
CA SER A 240 -16.83 5.64 -3.43
C SER A 240 -16.36 4.49 -4.32
N LEU A 241 -15.13 4.05 -4.08
CA LEU A 241 -14.60 2.75 -4.50
C LEU A 241 -14.58 1.84 -3.27
N ILE A 242 -15.30 0.74 -3.32
CA ILE A 242 -15.47 -0.19 -2.20
C ILE A 242 -14.85 -1.53 -2.60
N ILE A 243 -13.98 -2.04 -1.75
CA ILE A 243 -13.26 -3.30 -1.95
C ILE A 243 -13.48 -4.15 -0.72
N ILE A 244 -14.18 -5.26 -0.89
CA ILE A 244 -14.45 -6.22 0.18
C ILE A 244 -13.83 -7.54 -0.23
N ASP A 245 -12.93 -8.04 0.60
CA ASP A 245 -12.35 -9.36 0.48
C ASP A 245 -12.95 -10.20 1.60
N GLU A 246 -13.68 -11.27 1.30
CA GLU A 246 -14.05 -12.34 2.23
C GLU A 246 -14.75 -11.90 3.53
N LEU A 247 -15.95 -11.32 3.40
CA LEU A 247 -16.82 -11.02 4.53
C LEU A 247 -17.56 -12.27 5.06
N GLY A 248 -17.78 -12.33 6.37
CA GLY A 248 -18.73 -13.28 6.97
C GLY A 248 -18.15 -14.68 7.22
N ARG A 249 -16.82 -14.82 7.23
CA ARG A 249 -16.13 -16.08 7.54
C ARG A 249 -16.19 -16.45 9.03
N GLY A 250 -16.36 -15.46 9.91
CA GLY A 250 -16.30 -15.63 11.37
C GLY A 250 -17.59 -16.13 12.04
N THR A 251 -18.61 -16.55 11.28
CA THR A 251 -19.90 -17.02 11.81
C THR A 251 -20.40 -18.28 11.10
N SER A 252 -21.59 -18.78 11.47
CA SER A 252 -22.24 -19.90 10.77
C SER A 252 -22.42 -19.57 9.28
N ALA A 253 -22.26 -20.57 8.40
CA ALA A 253 -22.28 -20.34 6.95
C ALA A 253 -23.61 -19.72 6.49
N GLU A 254 -24.74 -20.17 7.05
CA GLU A 254 -26.08 -19.67 6.71
C GLU A 254 -26.25 -18.19 7.10
N GLU A 255 -25.85 -17.81 8.32
CA GLU A 255 -25.90 -16.41 8.77
C GLU A 255 -24.91 -15.54 8.00
N GLY A 256 -23.71 -16.07 7.72
CA GLY A 256 -22.68 -15.38 6.95
C GLY A 256 -23.15 -15.04 5.54
N ILE A 257 -23.78 -15.99 4.84
CA ILE A 257 -24.40 -15.78 3.53
C ILE A 257 -25.51 -14.72 3.63
N GLY A 258 -26.41 -14.84 4.61
CA GLY A 258 -27.52 -13.90 4.80
C GLY A 258 -27.06 -12.46 5.02
N ILE A 259 -26.05 -12.25 5.88
CA ILE A 259 -25.47 -10.94 6.16
C ILE A 259 -24.75 -10.39 4.92
N CYS A 260 -23.95 -11.22 4.24
CA CYS A 260 -23.26 -10.79 3.02
C CYS A 260 -24.25 -10.39 1.93
N TYR A 261 -25.32 -11.14 1.76
CA TYR A 261 -26.37 -10.84 0.79
C TYR A 261 -27.02 -9.48 1.08
N ALA A 262 -27.43 -9.25 2.33
CA ALA A 262 -28.02 -7.98 2.75
C ALA A 262 -27.04 -6.80 2.60
N ALA A 263 -25.76 -7.00 2.91
CA ALA A 263 -24.72 -6.00 2.70
C ALA A 263 -24.53 -5.69 1.21
N CYS A 264 -24.45 -6.70 0.34
CA CYS A 264 -24.37 -6.52 -1.10
C CYS A 264 -25.56 -5.71 -1.64
N GLU A 265 -26.78 -6.04 -1.22
CA GLU A 265 -28.00 -5.33 -1.62
C GLU A 265 -27.99 -3.85 -1.19
N TYR A 266 -27.55 -3.57 0.03
CA TYR A 266 -27.38 -2.19 0.50
C TYR A 266 -26.35 -1.42 -0.37
N LEU A 267 -25.18 -2.02 -0.61
CA LEU A 267 -24.11 -1.39 -1.38
C LEU A 267 -24.49 -1.18 -2.86
N LEU A 268 -25.30 -2.08 -3.43
CA LEU A 268 -25.86 -1.93 -4.77
C LEU A 268 -26.71 -0.66 -4.90
N ASN A 269 -27.49 -0.33 -3.88
CA ASN A 269 -28.34 0.86 -3.87
C ASN A 269 -27.55 2.17 -3.84
N LEU A 270 -26.33 2.18 -3.29
CA LEU A 270 -25.45 3.36 -3.27
C LEU A 270 -24.94 3.75 -4.66
N LYS A 271 -25.00 2.82 -5.63
CA LYS A 271 -24.40 2.96 -6.96
C LYS A 271 -22.88 3.18 -6.98
N ALA A 272 -22.19 2.94 -5.86
CA ALA A 272 -20.74 2.97 -5.75
C ALA A 272 -20.08 1.89 -6.63
N PHE A 273 -18.78 2.05 -6.91
CA PHE A 273 -18.02 0.98 -7.56
C PHE A 273 -17.58 0.00 -6.49
N THR A 274 -18.07 -1.24 -6.56
CA THR A 274 -17.85 -2.26 -5.53
C THR A 274 -17.24 -3.51 -6.14
N LEU A 275 -16.12 -3.95 -5.58
CA LEU A 275 -15.53 -5.27 -5.84
C LEU A 275 -15.65 -6.11 -4.58
N PHE A 276 -16.30 -7.26 -4.70
CA PHE A 276 -16.62 -8.15 -3.59
C PHE A 276 -16.05 -9.54 -3.86
N ALA A 277 -14.92 -9.88 -3.25
CA ALA A 277 -14.38 -11.24 -3.29
C ALA A 277 -15.01 -12.10 -2.21
N THR A 278 -15.43 -13.32 -2.56
CA THR A 278 -16.14 -14.23 -1.65
C THR A 278 -15.84 -15.70 -1.94
N HIS A 279 -16.09 -16.53 -0.93
CA HIS A 279 -16.14 -18.00 -1.04
C HIS A 279 -17.55 -18.54 -1.12
N PHE A 280 -18.56 -17.72 -0.81
CA PHE A 280 -19.96 -18.09 -0.91
C PHE A 280 -20.41 -18.03 -2.37
N LEU A 281 -20.49 -19.20 -3.01
CA LEU A 281 -20.93 -19.31 -4.40
C LEU A 281 -22.40 -18.93 -4.56
N GLU A 282 -23.18 -19.03 -3.49
CA GLU A 282 -24.58 -18.64 -3.40
C GLU A 282 -24.79 -17.15 -3.71
N LEU A 283 -23.82 -16.29 -3.34
CA LEU A 283 -23.88 -14.85 -3.62
C LEU A 283 -23.77 -14.55 -5.11
N CYS A 284 -23.18 -15.43 -5.92
CA CYS A 284 -23.05 -15.21 -7.35
C CYS A 284 -24.42 -15.08 -8.03
N HIS A 285 -25.48 -15.67 -7.46
CA HIS A 285 -26.83 -15.62 -8.01
C HIS A 285 -27.55 -14.27 -7.85
N ILE A 286 -26.96 -13.31 -7.12
CA ILE A 286 -27.47 -11.93 -7.02
C ILE A 286 -27.59 -11.29 -8.40
N ASP A 287 -26.74 -11.67 -9.36
CA ASP A 287 -26.76 -11.15 -10.72
C ASP A 287 -27.99 -11.54 -11.55
N ALA A 288 -28.79 -12.49 -11.06
CA ALA A 288 -30.10 -12.79 -11.62
C ALA A 288 -31.10 -11.67 -11.28
N LEU A 289 -31.03 -11.13 -10.06
CA LEU A 289 -31.93 -10.09 -9.55
C LEU A 289 -31.45 -8.68 -9.91
N TYR A 290 -30.14 -8.49 -10.00
CA TYR A 290 -29.50 -7.20 -10.20
C TYR A 290 -28.67 -7.20 -11.49
N PRO A 291 -29.19 -6.67 -12.62
CA PRO A 291 -28.52 -6.68 -13.92
C PRO A 291 -27.16 -5.99 -13.96
N ASN A 292 -26.90 -5.09 -13.01
CA ASN A 292 -25.64 -4.35 -12.86
C ASN A 292 -24.54 -5.13 -12.12
N VAL A 293 -24.84 -6.34 -11.64
CA VAL A 293 -23.85 -7.24 -11.02
C VAL A 293 -23.19 -8.08 -12.10
N GLU A 294 -21.87 -8.18 -12.04
CA GLU A 294 -21.09 -9.10 -12.87
C GLU A 294 -20.29 -10.08 -12.01
N ASN A 295 -20.32 -11.35 -12.40
CA ASN A 295 -19.53 -12.41 -11.78
C ASN A 295 -18.22 -12.62 -12.53
N TYR A 296 -17.15 -12.77 -11.77
CA TYR A 296 -15.83 -13.15 -12.24
C TYR A 296 -15.26 -14.24 -11.34
N HIS A 297 -14.36 -15.05 -11.88
CA HIS A 297 -13.64 -16.05 -11.11
C HIS A 297 -12.19 -16.15 -11.56
N PHE A 298 -11.32 -16.63 -10.66
CA PHE A 298 -9.96 -17.00 -11.00
C PHE A 298 -9.89 -18.42 -11.52
N GLU A 299 -9.21 -18.59 -12.66
CA GLU A 299 -9.06 -19.89 -13.31
C GLU A 299 -8.10 -20.81 -12.56
N VAL A 300 -8.36 -22.10 -12.71
CA VAL A 300 -7.58 -23.18 -12.11
C VAL A 300 -7.32 -24.21 -13.19
N GLN A 301 -6.06 -24.62 -13.36
CA GLN A 301 -5.69 -25.69 -14.27
C GLN A 301 -5.32 -26.96 -13.49
N HIS A 302 -5.89 -28.09 -13.90
CA HIS A 302 -5.53 -29.40 -13.37
C HIS A 302 -4.49 -30.05 -14.27
N MET A 303 -3.27 -30.19 -13.76
CA MET A 303 -2.19 -30.89 -14.46
C MET A 303 -2.09 -32.33 -13.97
N ARG A 304 -2.08 -33.29 -14.90
CA ARG A 304 -1.81 -34.70 -14.57
C ARG A 304 -0.30 -34.95 -14.65
N SER A 305 0.31 -35.42 -13.57
CA SER A 305 1.72 -35.80 -13.59
C SER A 305 1.91 -37.14 -14.30
N SER A 306 2.85 -37.22 -15.25
CA SER A 306 3.14 -38.45 -16.01
C SER A 306 3.84 -39.54 -15.17
N ALA A 307 4.27 -39.23 -13.94
CA ALA A 307 5.01 -40.14 -13.05
C ALA A 307 4.17 -40.67 -11.85
N GLY A 308 2.87 -40.43 -11.84
CA GLY A 308 1.95 -40.99 -10.84
C GLY A 308 0.54 -40.43 -10.99
N ASN A 309 -0.48 -41.21 -10.63
CA ASN A 309 -1.91 -40.84 -10.68
C ASN A 309 -2.29 -39.70 -9.69
N LYS A 310 -1.48 -38.64 -9.60
CA LYS A 310 -1.73 -37.45 -8.77
C LYS A 310 -2.00 -36.26 -9.67
N GLU A 311 -3.22 -35.74 -9.57
CA GLU A 311 -3.64 -34.49 -10.17
C GLU A 311 -3.04 -33.34 -9.35
N LYS A 312 -2.31 -32.43 -10.01
CA LYS A 312 -1.73 -31.24 -9.39
C LYS A 312 -2.52 -30.02 -9.84
N ILE A 313 -2.96 -29.23 -8.87
CA ILE A 313 -3.66 -27.97 -9.12
C ILE A 313 -2.61 -26.87 -9.36
N ALA A 314 -2.69 -26.20 -10.50
CA ALA A 314 -1.90 -25.02 -10.83
C ALA A 314 -2.81 -23.78 -10.92
N TYR A 315 -2.47 -22.72 -10.18
CA TYR A 315 -3.18 -21.45 -10.25
C TYR A 315 -2.63 -20.64 -11.42
N THR A 316 -3.50 -20.23 -12.33
CA THR A 316 -3.10 -19.40 -13.49
C THR A 316 -3.03 -17.92 -13.15
N TYR A 317 -3.62 -17.52 -12.00
CA TYR A 317 -3.80 -16.12 -11.58
C TYR A 317 -4.54 -15.26 -12.61
N THR A 318 -5.26 -15.89 -13.54
CA THR A 318 -6.02 -15.24 -14.60
C THR A 318 -7.48 -15.12 -14.17
N LEU A 319 -8.03 -13.92 -14.29
CA LEU A 319 -9.43 -13.61 -14.00
C LEU A 319 -10.27 -13.74 -15.27
N SER A 320 -11.30 -14.56 -15.24
CA SER A 320 -12.28 -14.70 -16.32
C SER A 320 -13.71 -14.43 -15.86
N LYS A 321 -14.54 -14.08 -16.83
CA LYS A 321 -15.93 -13.67 -16.61
C LYS A 321 -16.83 -14.89 -16.48
N GLY A 322 -17.77 -14.85 -15.53
CA GLY A 322 -18.77 -15.87 -15.29
C GLY A 322 -18.59 -16.57 -13.94
N TYR A 323 -19.40 -17.59 -13.72
CA TYR A 323 -19.33 -18.44 -12.54
C TYR A 323 -18.13 -19.39 -12.63
N THR A 324 -17.57 -19.76 -11.49
CA THR A 324 -16.58 -20.83 -11.43
C THR A 324 -17.22 -22.18 -11.76
N GLU A 325 -16.55 -22.98 -12.59
CA GLU A 325 -16.91 -24.38 -12.81
C GLU A 325 -16.39 -25.30 -11.69
N GLU A 326 -15.40 -24.82 -10.93
CA GLU A 326 -14.75 -25.56 -9.86
C GLU A 326 -15.63 -25.62 -8.61
N LYS A 327 -16.43 -26.69 -8.52
CA LYS A 327 -17.13 -27.08 -7.30
C LYS A 327 -16.22 -27.90 -6.40
N ASN A 328 -16.46 -27.81 -5.08
CA ASN A 328 -15.78 -28.63 -4.07
C ASN A 328 -14.24 -28.50 -4.08
N TYR A 329 -13.72 -27.32 -4.40
CA TYR A 329 -12.28 -27.06 -4.43
C TYR A 329 -11.57 -27.47 -3.12
N GLY A 330 -12.18 -27.23 -1.96
CA GLY A 330 -11.59 -27.62 -0.67
C GLY A 330 -11.31 -29.13 -0.58
N LEU A 331 -12.20 -29.97 -1.11
CA LEU A 331 -12.00 -31.42 -1.18
C LEU A 331 -10.91 -31.79 -2.19
N LYS A 332 -10.84 -31.12 -3.34
CA LYS A 332 -9.76 -31.32 -4.31
C LYS A 332 -8.40 -30.90 -3.76
N ALA A 333 -8.33 -29.81 -3.00
CA ALA A 333 -7.11 -29.39 -2.32
C ALA A 333 -6.69 -30.42 -1.23
N ALA A 334 -7.66 -30.98 -0.51
CA ALA A 334 -7.42 -32.06 0.44
C ALA A 334 -6.88 -33.34 -0.24
N GLU A 335 -7.32 -33.67 -1.46
CA GLU A 335 -6.77 -34.78 -2.26
C GLU A 335 -5.31 -34.62 -2.65
N VAL A 336 -4.89 -33.38 -2.89
CA VAL A 336 -3.48 -33.06 -3.18
C VAL A 336 -2.65 -33.07 -1.89
N SER A 337 -3.29 -32.94 -0.73
CA SER A 337 -2.63 -33.00 0.58
C SER A 337 -2.35 -34.45 1.02
N SER A 338 -1.66 -34.62 2.15
CA SER A 338 -1.34 -35.91 2.77
C SER A 338 -2.51 -36.58 3.52
N LEU A 339 -3.75 -36.09 3.34
CA LEU A 339 -4.94 -36.67 3.96
C LEU A 339 -5.23 -38.09 3.43
N PRO A 340 -5.59 -39.06 4.31
CA PRO A 340 -5.97 -40.40 3.90
C PRO A 340 -7.16 -40.40 2.92
N LEU A 341 -7.06 -41.23 1.88
CA LEU A 341 -8.11 -41.39 0.85
C LEU A 341 -9.47 -41.80 1.42
N SER A 342 -9.51 -42.57 2.50
CA SER A 342 -10.77 -42.94 3.16
C SER A 342 -11.54 -41.71 3.66
N ILE A 343 -10.86 -40.78 4.32
CA ILE A 343 -11.45 -39.54 4.83
C ILE A 343 -11.97 -38.67 3.69
N ILE A 344 -11.22 -38.61 2.58
CA ILE A 344 -11.62 -37.84 1.40
C ILE A 344 -12.89 -38.41 0.77
N LEU A 345 -12.98 -39.74 0.64
CA LEU A 345 -14.16 -40.41 0.08
C LEU A 345 -15.39 -40.17 0.95
N ASP A 346 -15.26 -40.33 2.27
CA ASP A 346 -16.34 -40.07 3.23
C ASP A 346 -16.78 -38.59 3.16
N ALA A 347 -15.83 -37.66 3.11
CA ALA A 347 -16.12 -36.24 3.00
C ALA A 347 -16.84 -35.88 1.68
N LYS A 348 -16.49 -36.52 0.56
CA LYS A 348 -17.21 -36.38 -0.72
C LYS A 348 -18.65 -36.89 -0.63
N GLU A 349 -18.87 -38.02 0.05
CA GLU A 349 -20.21 -38.59 0.23
C GLU A 349 -21.09 -37.65 1.07
N ILE A 350 -20.58 -37.20 2.22
CA ILE A 350 -21.28 -36.25 3.09
C ILE A 350 -21.60 -34.94 2.36
N THR A 351 -20.64 -34.40 1.61
CA THR A 351 -20.84 -33.15 0.84
C THR A 351 -21.94 -33.31 -0.21
N ASN A 352 -22.00 -34.46 -0.89
CA ASN A 352 -23.06 -34.75 -1.86
C ASN A 352 -24.44 -34.88 -1.19
N LEU A 353 -24.52 -35.44 0.02
CA LEU A 353 -25.76 -35.52 0.79
C LEU A 353 -26.27 -34.13 1.19
N ILE A 354 -25.37 -33.26 1.68
CA ILE A 354 -25.70 -31.87 2.04
C ILE A 354 -26.12 -31.08 0.79
N ALA A 355 -25.40 -31.20 -0.32
CA ALA A 355 -25.73 -30.52 -1.57
C ALA A 355 -27.13 -30.91 -2.10
N LYS A 356 -27.53 -32.18 -1.97
CA LYS A 356 -28.87 -32.66 -2.36
C LYS A 356 -29.99 -32.05 -1.51
N GLN A 357 -29.73 -31.68 -0.26
CA GLN A 357 -30.71 -31.00 0.59
C GLN A 357 -30.88 -29.51 0.24
N ILE A 358 -29.84 -28.88 -0.33
CA ILE A 358 -29.82 -27.45 -0.68
C ILE A 358 -30.35 -27.19 -2.11
N LEU A 359 -30.28 -28.20 -3.00
CA LEU A 359 -30.72 -28.13 -4.41
C LEU A 359 -32.24 -28.19 -4.58
N HIS A 360 -32.94 -27.15 -4.12
CA HIS A 360 -34.36 -26.94 -4.47
C HIS A 360 -34.73 -25.46 -4.59
N ARG A 361 -33.89 -24.63 -5.23
CA ARG A 361 -34.31 -23.29 -5.66
C ARG A 361 -33.34 -22.68 -6.68
N GLN A 362 -33.95 -21.97 -7.63
CA GLN A 362 -33.36 -20.94 -8.51
C GLN A 362 -32.67 -21.44 -9.79
N GLN A 363 -33.48 -21.52 -10.84
CA GLN A 363 -33.05 -21.33 -12.22
C GLN A 363 -33.44 -19.92 -12.66
N SER A 364 -32.55 -19.23 -13.36
CA SER A 364 -32.84 -17.94 -13.98
C SER A 364 -33.91 -18.10 -15.05
N THR A 365 -34.98 -17.30 -14.99
CA THR A 365 -36.05 -17.37 -15.98
C THR A 365 -35.60 -16.73 -17.30
N PRO A 366 -36.14 -17.16 -18.45
CA PRO A 366 -35.83 -16.57 -19.76
C PRO A 366 -36.10 -15.05 -19.82
N GLU A 367 -37.09 -14.57 -19.06
CA GLU A 367 -37.44 -13.15 -18.97
C GLU A 367 -36.36 -12.31 -18.28
N MET A 368 -35.76 -12.83 -17.20
CA MET A 368 -34.67 -12.16 -16.48
C MET A 368 -33.43 -12.03 -17.36
N MET A 369 -33.09 -13.06 -18.14
CA MET A 369 -31.99 -13.00 -19.12
C MET A 369 -32.22 -11.92 -20.18
N LYS A 370 -33.46 -11.78 -20.67
CA LYS A 370 -33.82 -10.74 -21.64
C LYS A 370 -33.71 -9.34 -21.04
N GLN A 371 -34.23 -9.12 -19.83
CA GLN A 371 -34.12 -7.82 -19.15
C GLN A 371 -32.66 -7.41 -18.93
N ARG A 372 -31.81 -8.35 -18.52
CA ARG A 372 -30.37 -8.12 -18.35
C ARG A 372 -29.67 -7.77 -19.66
N ALA A 373 -29.99 -8.47 -20.75
CA ALA A 373 -29.46 -8.16 -22.07
C ALA A 373 -29.83 -6.74 -22.53
N VAL A 374 -31.10 -6.33 -22.34
CA VAL A 374 -31.58 -4.97 -22.68
C VAL A 374 -30.85 -3.92 -21.86
N TYR A 375 -30.72 -4.15 -20.54
CA TYR A 375 -30.04 -3.23 -19.63
C TYR A 375 -28.56 -3.01 -20.02
N HIS A 376 -27.80 -4.09 -20.25
CA HIS A 376 -26.40 -3.96 -20.67
C HIS A 376 -26.25 -3.27 -22.03
N LEU A 377 -27.15 -3.53 -22.98
CA LEU A 377 -27.14 -2.85 -24.28
C LEU A 377 -27.36 -1.34 -24.09
N ALA A 378 -28.37 -0.94 -23.34
CA ALA A 378 -28.67 0.46 -23.07
C ALA A 378 -27.48 1.17 -22.39
N MET A 379 -26.91 0.57 -21.35
CA MET A 379 -25.78 1.17 -20.61
C MET A 379 -24.52 1.30 -21.47
N ARG A 380 -24.20 0.30 -22.30
CA ARG A 380 -23.07 0.42 -23.23
C ARG A 380 -23.31 1.49 -24.30
N LEU A 381 -24.52 1.63 -24.82
CA LEU A 381 -24.85 2.70 -25.77
C LEU A 381 -24.67 4.09 -25.14
N VAL A 382 -25.14 4.29 -23.90
CA VAL A 382 -24.94 5.54 -23.17
C VAL A 382 -23.45 5.83 -22.94
N GLN A 383 -22.67 4.83 -22.53
CA GLN A 383 -21.22 4.98 -22.36
C GLN A 383 -20.51 5.34 -23.67
N THR A 384 -20.89 4.68 -24.76
CA THR A 384 -20.34 4.96 -26.09
C THR A 384 -20.67 6.38 -26.51
N ALA A 385 -21.89 6.85 -26.26
CA ALA A 385 -22.30 8.22 -26.57
C ALA A 385 -21.53 9.28 -25.75
N ARG A 386 -21.22 9.00 -24.48
CA ARG A 386 -20.50 9.94 -23.59
C ARG A 386 -18.99 9.96 -23.84
N ASN A 387 -18.37 8.80 -24.06
CA ASN A 387 -16.91 8.65 -23.95
C ASN A 387 -16.21 8.18 -25.25
N SER A 388 -16.94 7.86 -26.32
CA SER A 388 -16.31 7.34 -27.55
C SER A 388 -15.45 8.40 -28.22
N ARG A 389 -14.20 8.02 -28.54
CA ARG A 389 -13.29 8.75 -29.45
C ARG A 389 -13.11 8.05 -30.79
N LEU A 390 -13.92 7.03 -31.08
CA LEU A 390 -13.84 6.26 -32.33
C LEU A 390 -14.28 7.14 -33.51
N ASP A 391 -13.62 6.96 -34.66
CA ASP A 391 -14.08 7.51 -35.93
C ASP A 391 -15.43 6.88 -36.35
N PRO A 392 -16.19 7.52 -37.26
CA PRO A 392 -17.53 7.07 -37.64
C PRO A 392 -17.61 5.62 -38.14
N ASP A 393 -16.59 5.13 -38.84
CA ASP A 393 -16.56 3.78 -39.39
C ASP A 393 -16.27 2.74 -38.30
N SER A 394 -15.27 3.00 -37.45
CA SER A 394 -14.99 2.18 -36.27
C SER A 394 -16.18 2.12 -35.31
N LEU A 395 -16.86 3.25 -35.08
CA LEU A 395 -18.05 3.32 -34.24
C LEU A 395 -19.18 2.46 -34.82
N ARG A 396 -19.40 2.50 -36.13
CA ARG A 396 -20.40 1.65 -36.81
C ARG A 396 -20.08 0.16 -36.65
N ILE A 397 -18.81 -0.23 -36.74
CA ILE A 397 -18.39 -1.62 -36.51
C ILE A 397 -18.65 -2.03 -35.06
N TYR A 398 -18.28 -1.18 -34.11
CA TYR A 398 -18.52 -1.42 -32.69
C TYR A 398 -20.01 -1.57 -32.35
N LEU A 399 -20.87 -0.69 -32.87
CA LEU A 399 -22.32 -0.76 -32.70
C LEU A 399 -22.93 -2.02 -33.33
N LYS A 400 -22.44 -2.46 -34.49
CA LYS A 400 -22.81 -3.77 -35.07
C LYS A 400 -22.39 -4.94 -34.16
N GLY A 401 -21.20 -4.86 -33.56
CA GLY A 401 -20.73 -5.84 -32.58
C GLY A 401 -21.60 -5.90 -31.32
N LEU A 402 -22.02 -4.73 -30.81
CA LEU A 402 -22.98 -4.61 -29.71
C LEU A 402 -24.31 -5.29 -30.02
N LYS A 403 -24.86 -5.04 -31.21
CA LYS A 403 -26.10 -5.69 -31.68
C LYS A 403 -25.97 -7.22 -31.67
N LYS A 404 -24.88 -7.76 -32.26
CA LYS A 404 -24.61 -9.20 -32.25
C LYS A 404 -24.50 -9.78 -30.83
N LYS A 405 -23.82 -9.08 -29.91
CA LYS A 405 -23.72 -9.51 -28.50
C LYS A 405 -25.07 -9.54 -27.81
N TYR A 406 -25.93 -8.54 -28.05
CA TYR A 406 -27.28 -8.50 -27.53
C TYR A 406 -28.12 -9.68 -28.06
N GLU A 407 -28.10 -9.91 -29.37
CA GLU A 407 -28.81 -11.03 -30.00
C GLU A 407 -28.36 -12.39 -29.45
N ALA A 408 -27.06 -12.58 -29.19
CA ALA A 408 -26.54 -13.79 -28.57
C ALA A 408 -26.92 -13.95 -27.08
N SER A 409 -27.23 -12.86 -26.39
CA SER A 409 -27.57 -12.86 -24.95
C SER A 409 -29.07 -13.04 -24.70
N CYS A 410 -29.93 -12.84 -25.72
CA CYS A 410 -31.35 -13.09 -25.61
C CYS A 410 -31.67 -14.56 -25.92
N PRO A 411 -32.50 -15.24 -25.12
CA PRO A 411 -32.98 -16.57 -25.47
C PRO A 411 -33.81 -16.48 -26.77
N VAL A 412 -33.47 -17.30 -27.75
CA VAL A 412 -34.28 -17.47 -28.97
C VAL A 412 -35.63 -18.03 -28.54
N PRO A 413 -36.77 -17.44 -28.96
CA PRO A 413 -38.06 -18.07 -28.69
C PRO A 413 -38.04 -19.46 -29.31
N ARG A 414 -38.28 -20.51 -28.50
CA ARG A 414 -38.63 -21.82 -29.03
C ARG A 414 -39.82 -21.57 -29.96
N GLN A 415 -39.60 -21.75 -31.27
CA GLN A 415 -40.72 -21.91 -32.18
C GLN A 415 -41.51 -23.08 -31.63
N ASN A 416 -42.78 -22.84 -31.28
CA ASN A 416 -43.70 -23.91 -31.02
C ASN A 416 -43.67 -24.80 -32.26
N ASP A 417 -43.20 -26.04 -32.09
CA ASP A 417 -43.60 -27.13 -32.96
C ASP A 417 -45.10 -27.38 -32.71
N GLU A 418 -45.93 -26.47 -33.21
CA GLU A 418 -47.27 -26.80 -33.66
C GLU A 418 -47.11 -27.47 -35.02
N GLN A 419 -46.76 -28.75 -35.00
CA GLN A 419 -47.09 -29.66 -36.09
C GLN A 419 -48.06 -30.71 -35.56
N GLN A 420 -49.20 -30.73 -36.24
CA GLN A 420 -50.37 -31.59 -36.11
C GLN A 420 -50.04 -33.08 -36.14
#